data_AF-A0A524JV99-F1
#
_entry.id   AF-A0A524JV99-F1
#
_cell.length_a   1.000
_cell.length_b   1.000
_cell.length_c   1.000
_cell.angle_alpha   90.00
_cell.angle_beta   90.00
_cell.angle_gamma   90.00
#
_symmetry.space_group_name_H-M   'P 1'
#
loop_
_entity.id
_entity.type
_entity.pdbx_description
1 polymer ?
#
loop_
_entity_poly.entity_id
_entity_poly.type
_entity_poly.pdbx_seq_one_letter_code
_entity_poly.pdbx_strand_id
1 'polypeptide(L)' 'MNRQLNGFTATQTNKGFHVINHDNSEEFEISLNDFNEFANKYAQDTIEGKNPELSDKEEIIFSIWEMVLIPNTAIH' A
#
# COMPACT_ATOMS: atom_id res chain seq x y z
N MET A 1 2.99 -17.13 -4.05
CA MET A 1 3.52 -15.76 -3.95
C MET A 1 4.74 -15.79 -3.04
N ASN A 2 5.95 -15.69 -3.60
CA ASN A 2 7.17 -15.43 -2.83
C ASN A 2 7.28 -13.91 -2.66
N ARG A 3 6.61 -13.33 -1.65
CA ARG A 3 6.87 -11.93 -1.27
C ARG A 3 8.24 -11.90 -0.61
N GLN A 4 9.31 -11.66 -1.38
CA GLN A 4 10.58 -11.27 -0.78
C GLN A 4 10.33 -9.95 -0.05
N LEU A 5 10.55 -9.96 1.26
CA LEU A 5 10.45 -8.82 2.18
C LEU A 5 11.57 -7.82 1.87
N ASN A 6 11.40 -7.13 0.76
CA ASN A 6 12.14 -5.94 0.46
C ASN A 6 11.39 -4.79 1.14
N GLY A 7 11.90 -4.42 2.31
CA GLY A 7 11.17 -3.61 3.28
C GLY A 7 11.06 -2.16 2.83
N PHE A 8 9.89 -1.56 3.02
CA PHE A 8 9.74 -0.12 3.07
C PHE A 8 9.52 0.29 4.52
N THR A 9 9.90 1.53 4.86
CA THR A 9 9.48 2.16 6.11
C THR A 9 8.38 3.18 5.79
N ALA A 10 7.20 3.02 6.40
CA ALA A 10 6.11 4.00 6.29
C ALA A 10 5.92 4.72 7.63
N THR A 11 6.11 6.03 7.64
CA THR A 11 5.89 6.89 8.81
C THR A 11 4.61 7.69 8.63
N GLN A 12 3.68 7.59 9.57
CA GLN A 12 2.43 8.36 9.51
C GLN A 12 2.70 9.87 9.65
N THR A 13 2.10 10.65 8.77
CA THR A 13 2.12 12.12 8.80
C THR A 13 0.70 12.66 8.98
N ASN A 14 0.55 13.98 9.08
CA ASN A 14 -0.76 14.64 9.13
C ASN A 14 -1.54 14.57 7.80
N LYS A 15 -0.90 14.15 6.70
CA LYS A 15 -1.51 14.08 5.36
C LYS A 15 -1.63 12.66 4.81
N GLY A 16 -1.03 11.68 5.48
CA GLY A 16 -0.97 10.28 5.03
C GLY A 16 0.28 9.61 5.58
N PHE A 17 1.18 9.16 4.71
CA PHE A 17 2.41 8.46 5.05
C PHE A 17 3.60 8.95 4.23
N HIS A 18 4.72 9.16 4.89
CA HIS A 18 6.02 9.30 4.26
C HIS A 18 6.64 7.90 4.14
N VAL A 19 7.01 7.50 2.92
CA VAL A 19 7.56 6.17 2.64
C VAL A 19 9.00 6.27 2.16
N ILE A 20 9.84 5.41 2.73
CA ILE A 20 11.21 5.17 2.28
C ILE A 20 11.27 3.74 1.77
N ASN A 21 11.52 3.56 0.47
CA ASN A 21 11.70 2.26 -0.15
C ASN A 21 13.19 1.86 -0.05
N HIS A 22 13.50 0.74 0.62
CA HIS A 22 14.88 0.34 0.84
C HIS A 22 15.53 -0.33 -0.39
N ASP A 23 14.76 -0.70 -1.40
CA ASP A 23 15.29 -1.37 -2.61
C ASP A 23 15.98 -0.40 -3.55
N ASN A 24 15.40 0.78 -3.71
CA ASN A 24 15.86 1.80 -4.63
C ASN A 24 16.24 3.10 -3.92
N SER A 25 16.13 3.14 -2.59
CA SER A 25 16.37 4.34 -1.77
C SER A 25 15.50 5.53 -2.20
N GLU A 26 14.35 5.27 -2.83
CA GLU A 26 13.39 6.32 -3.18
C GLU A 26 12.52 6.66 -1.99
N GLU A 27 12.24 7.95 -1.86
CA GLU A 27 11.35 8.50 -0.85
C GLU A 27 10.16 9.17 -1.54
N PHE A 28 8.96 8.88 -1.04
CA PHE A 28 7.75 9.47 -1.58
C PHE A 28 6.65 9.59 -0.53
N GLU A 29 5.68 10.46 -0.81
CA GLU A 29 4.49 10.63 0.03
C GLU A 29 3.32 9.83 -0.55
N ILE A 30 2.57 9.19 0.34
CA ILE A 30 1.24 8.63 0.06
C ILE A 30 0.25 9.45 0.86
N SER A 31 -0.61 10.18 0.17
CA SER A 31 -1.70 10.92 0.80
C SER A 31 -2.91 10.02 1.04
N LEU A 32 -3.84 10.47 1.88
CA LEU A 32 -5.16 9.82 2.01
C LEU A 32 -5.91 9.77 0.67
N ASN A 33 -5.67 10.72 -0.23
CA ASN A 33 -6.29 10.71 -1.56
C ASN A 33 -5.72 9.58 -2.44
N ASP A 34 -4.41 9.33 -2.37
CA ASP A 34 -3.78 8.19 -3.07
C ASP A 34 -4.40 6.86 -2.64
N PHE A 35 -4.71 6.69 -1.33
CA PHE A 35 -5.42 5.50 -0.84
C PHE A 35 -6.82 5.36 -1.44
N ASN A 36 -7.59 6.45 -1.49
CA ASN A 36 -8.94 6.42 -2.02
C ASN A 36 -8.96 6.11 -3.52
N GLU A 37 -8.05 6.72 -4.28
CA GLU A 37 -7.89 6.46 -5.71
C GLU A 37 -7.49 5.01 -5.96
N PHE A 38 -6.52 4.51 -5.20
CA PHE A 38 -6.10 3.11 -5.26
C PHE A 38 -7.25 2.15 -4.92
N ALA A 39 -7.96 2.37 -3.80
CA ALA A 39 -9.05 1.50 -3.37
C ALA A 39 -10.19 1.45 -4.39
N ASN A 40 -10.55 2.60 -4.99
CA ASN A 40 -11.57 2.66 -6.03
C ASN A 40 -11.14 1.89 -7.30
N LYS A 41 -9.91 2.12 -7.76
CA LYS A 41 -9.36 1.41 -8.92
C LYS A 41 -9.31 -0.10 -8.67
N TYR A 42 -8.74 -0.51 -7.53
CA TYR A 42 -8.61 -1.92 -7.15
C TYR A 42 -9.97 -2.61 -7.04
N ALA A 43 -10.96 -1.97 -6.42
CA ALA A 43 -12.31 -2.49 -6.32
C ALA A 43 -12.97 -2.63 -7.70
N GLN A 44 -12.84 -1.63 -8.56
CA GLN A 44 -13.37 -1.67 -9.91
C GLN A 44 -12.74 -2.80 -10.74
N ASP A 45 -11.42 -2.91 -10.75
CA ASP A 45 -10.71 -3.96 -11.49
C ASP A 45 -11.11 -5.36 -10.99
N THR A 46 -11.27 -5.52 -9.67
CA THR A 46 -11.72 -6.78 -9.05
C THR A 46 -13.16 -7.14 -9.45
N ILE A 47 -14.08 -6.16 -9.45
CA ILE A 47 -15.48 -6.36 -9.87
C ILE A 47 -15.56 -6.73 -11.36
N GLU A 48 -14.70 -6.14 -12.19
CA GLU A 48 -14.59 -6.44 -13.62
C GLU A 48 -13.93 -7.81 -13.89
N GLY A 49 -13.50 -8.54 -12.84
CA GLY A 49 -12.85 -9.83 -12.95
C GLY A 49 -11.42 -9.76 -13.51
N LYS A 50 -10.83 -8.57 -13.53
CA LYS A 50 -9.42 -8.40 -13.88
C LYS A 50 -8.56 -8.84 -12.71
N ASN A 51 -7.37 -9.33 -13.03
CA ASN A 51 -6.32 -9.46 -12.03
C ASN A 51 -5.50 -8.17 -12.08
N PRO A 52 -5.69 -7.22 -11.14
CA PRO A 52 -5.04 -5.92 -11.22
C PRO A 52 -3.52 -6.10 -11.10
N GLU A 53 -2.78 -5.70 -12.14
CA GLU A 53 -1.34 -5.55 -12.07
C GLU A 53 -1.04 -4.27 -11.28
N LEU A 54 -0.35 -4.43 -10.15
CA LEU A 54 0.02 -3.33 -9.28
C LEU A 54 1.41 -2.81 -9.69
N SER A 55 1.55 -1.50 -9.77
CA SER A 55 2.88 -0.87 -9.79
C SER A 55 3.55 -0.97 -8.41
N ASP A 56 4.86 -0.81 -8.34
CA ASP A 56 5.63 -0.85 -7.08
C ASP A 56 5.04 0.08 -6.00
N LYS A 57 4.62 1.30 -6.40
CA LYS A 57 3.94 2.24 -5.50
C LYS A 57 2.61 1.69 -5.00
N GLU A 58 1.81 1.08 -5.88
CA GLU A 58 0.51 0.49 -5.53
C GLU A 58 0.66 -0.75 -4.64
N GLU A 59 1.71 -1.55 -4.82
CA GLU A 59 2.02 -2.66 -3.91
C GLU A 59 2.34 -2.17 -2.50
N ILE A 60 3.07 -1.06 -2.37
CA ILE A 60 3.35 -0.43 -1.09
C ILE A 60 2.07 0.16 -0.48
N ILE A 61 1.24 0.85 -1.26
CA ILE A 61 -0.06 1.36 -0.80
C ILE A 61 -0.93 0.20 -0.29
N PHE A 62 -1.03 -0.89 -1.06
CA PHE A 62 -1.76 -2.08 -0.68
C PHE A 62 -1.22 -2.68 0.64
N SER A 63 0.10 -2.76 0.79
CA SER A 63 0.74 -3.27 2.01
C SER A 63 0.46 -2.40 3.23
N ILE A 64 0.53 -1.08 3.11
CA ILE A 64 0.17 -0.15 4.19
C ILE A 64 -1.33 -0.28 4.52
N TRP A 65 -2.17 -0.42 3.50
CA TRP A 65 -3.61 -0.59 3.67
C TRP A 65 -3.94 -1.88 4.43
N GLU A 66 -3.29 -3.01 4.10
CA GLU A 66 -3.39 -4.27 4.86
C GLU A 66 -2.99 -4.05 6.33
N MET A 67 -1.89 -3.34 6.61
CA MET A 67 -1.44 -3.07 7.98
C MET A 67 -2.40 -2.18 8.79
N VAL A 68 -3.01 -1.17 8.15
CA VAL A 68 -3.94 -0.23 8.80
C VAL A 68 -5.32 -0.85 9.02
N LEU A 69 -5.76 -1.75 8.14
CA LEU A 69 -7.07 -2.38 8.22
C LEU A 69 -7.12 -3.65 9.09
N ILE A 70 -5.98 -4.28 9.39
CA ILE A 70 -5.97 -5.38 10.36
C ILE A 70 -6.29 -4.78 11.73
N PRO A 71 -7.45 -5.11 12.33
CA PRO A 71 -7.78 -4.60 13.65
C PRO A 71 -6.73 -5.08 14.65
N ASN A 72 -6.41 -4.22 15.63
CA ASN A 72 -5.44 -4.42 16.71
C ASN A 72 -5.73 -5.64 17.63
N THR A 73 -6.66 -6.51 17.21
CA THR A 73 -7.13 -7.75 17.87
C THR A 73 -6.69 -9.02 17.14
N ALA A 74 -6.00 -8.93 16.00
CA ALA A 74 -5.36 -10.10 15.38
C ALA A 74 -4.15 -10.52 16.23
N ILE A 75 -4.34 -11.51 17.10
CA ILE A 75 -3.27 -12.17 17.85
C ILE A 75 -2.35 -12.86 16.82
N HIS A 76 -1.07 -12.45 16.80
CA HIS A 76 0.00 -13.09 16.05
C HIS A 76 0.43 -14.42 16.66
#